data_AF-A0A3A9WFV7-F1
#
_entry.id   AF-A0A3A9WFV7-F1
#
_cell.length_a   1.000
_cell.length_b   1.000
_cell.length_c   1.000
_cell.angle_alpha   90.00
_cell.angle_beta   90.00
_cell.angle_gamma   90.00
#
_symmetry.space_group_name_H-M   'P 1'
#
loop_
_entity.id
_entity.type
_entity.pdbx_description
1 polymer ?
#
loop_
_entity_poly.entity_id
_entity_poly.type
_entity_poly.pdbx_seq_one_letter_code
_entity_poly.pdbx_strand_id
1 'polypeptide(L)'
;MSRRNTILSELKSIATECFSPIACMFHYLSMSRKYEEKLASETIKLKSLFYALRTSLAGKWILEHKTMPPVVFSEMLSLVSDDIADEIKNLTVIKSMNDESYVHTRNEKVIRFISETITTNNNYAKSLPSGKPDHERIDAFLFKSITEK
;
A
#
# COMPACT_ATOMS: atom_id res chain seq x y z
N MET A 1 -0.81 -24.00 -22.27
CA MET A 1 -1.03 -23.06 -21.15
C MET A 1 -2.52 -23.08 -20.81
N SER A 2 -2.93 -23.27 -19.55
CA SER A 2 -4.36 -23.36 -19.19
C SER A 2 -5.07 -22.03 -19.47
N ARG A 3 -6.32 -22.06 -19.96
CA ARG A 3 -7.14 -20.87 -20.25
C ARG A 3 -7.19 -19.87 -19.08
N ARG A 4 -7.27 -20.37 -17.85
CA ARG A 4 -7.21 -19.56 -16.63
C ARG A 4 -5.94 -18.72 -16.57
N ASN A 5 -4.80 -19.30 -16.95
CA ASN A 5 -3.52 -18.60 -16.93
C ASN A 5 -3.46 -17.53 -18.02
N THR A 6 -4.07 -17.76 -19.18
CA THR A 6 -4.18 -16.76 -20.25
C THR A 6 -5.00 -15.55 -19.78
N ILE A 7 -6.18 -15.77 -19.22
CA ILE A 7 -7.05 -14.70 -18.69
C ILE A 7 -6.33 -13.91 -17.59
N LEU A 8 -5.65 -14.61 -16.66
CA LEU A 8 -4.92 -13.95 -15.57
C LEU A 8 -3.74 -13.11 -16.08
N SER A 9 -3.01 -13.57 -17.09
CA SER A 9 -1.91 -12.80 -17.69
C SER A 9 -2.42 -11.56 -18.41
N GLU A 10 -3.51 -11.68 -19.16
CA GLU A 10 -4.11 -10.55 -19.89
C GLU A 10 -4.71 -9.52 -18.93
N LEU A 11 -5.41 -9.96 -17.87
CA LEU A 11 -5.91 -9.08 -16.81
C LEU A 11 -4.77 -8.32 -16.12
N LYS A 12 -3.64 -8.98 -15.84
CA LYS A 12 -2.47 -8.32 -15.26
C LYS A 12 -1.90 -7.26 -16.20
N SER A 13 -1.82 -7.55 -17.50
CA SER A 13 -1.37 -6.58 -18.50
C SER A 13 -2.26 -5.33 -18.52
N ILE A 14 -3.58 -5.53 -18.57
CA ILE A 14 -4.55 -4.43 -18.57
C ILE A 14 -4.43 -3.62 -17.26
N ALA A 15 -4.31 -4.29 -16.11
CA ALA A 15 -4.14 -3.63 -14.82
C ALA A 15 -2.87 -2.78 -14.76
N THR A 16 -1.75 -3.25 -15.35
CA THR A 16 -0.50 -2.49 -15.42
C THR A 16 -0.64 -1.25 -16.30
N GLU A 17 -1.31 -1.35 -17.44
CA GLU A 17 -1.51 -0.21 -18.35
C GLU A 17 -2.48 0.83 -17.79
N CYS A 18 -3.50 0.37 -17.07
CA CYS A 18 -4.49 1.25 -16.44
C CYS A 18 -4.00 1.84 -15.11
N PHE A 19 -2.82 1.43 -14.63
CA PHE A 19 -2.28 1.92 -13.37
C PHE A 19 -2.02 3.43 -13.45
N SER A 20 -2.57 4.15 -12.48
CA SER A 20 -2.39 5.59 -12.34
C SER A 20 -1.64 5.87 -11.03
N PRO A 21 -0.31 6.11 -11.09
CA PRO A 21 0.49 6.37 -9.90
C PRO A 21 -0.09 7.51 -9.05
N ILE A 22 -0.48 8.62 -9.68
CA ILE A 22 -1.06 9.77 -8.96
C ILE A 22 -2.40 9.42 -8.28
N ALA A 23 -3.29 8.68 -8.94
CA ALA A 23 -4.58 8.31 -8.36
C ALA A 23 -4.39 7.35 -7.17
N CYS A 24 -3.53 6.34 -7.33
CA CYS A 24 -3.20 5.42 -6.24
C CYS A 24 -2.48 6.12 -5.08
N MET A 25 -1.59 7.07 -5.35
CA MET A 25 -0.95 7.89 -4.31
C MET A 25 -1.99 8.65 -3.48
N PHE A 26 -2.96 9.32 -4.11
CA PHE A 26 -4.00 10.04 -3.37
C PHE A 26 -4.91 9.09 -2.56
N HIS A 27 -5.19 7.89 -3.07
CA HIS A 27 -5.88 6.85 -2.31
C HIS A 27 -5.10 6.48 -1.03
N TYR A 28 -3.80 6.19 -1.15
CA TYR A 28 -2.97 5.83 0.00
C TYR A 28 -2.73 7.00 0.96
N LEU A 29 -2.64 8.23 0.48
CA LEU A 29 -2.54 9.43 1.34
C LEU A 29 -3.78 9.62 2.19
N SER A 30 -4.97 9.52 1.59
CA SER A 30 -6.24 9.61 2.33
C SER A 30 -6.32 8.54 3.42
N MET A 31 -5.98 7.30 3.07
CA MET A 31 -5.96 6.19 4.03
C MET A 31 -4.90 6.39 5.13
N SER A 32 -3.71 6.88 4.78
CA SER A 32 -2.63 7.08 5.75
C SER A 32 -2.99 8.12 6.80
N ARG A 33 -3.56 9.26 6.39
CA ARG A 33 -4.04 10.30 7.32
C ARG A 33 -5.09 9.76 8.29
N LYS A 34 -6.08 9.02 7.77
CA LYS A 34 -7.11 8.38 8.59
C LYS A 34 -6.55 7.44 9.67
N TYR A 35 -5.46 6.73 9.38
CA TYR A 35 -4.84 5.84 10.36
C TYR A 35 -3.84 6.55 11.26
N GLU A 36 -3.14 7.57 10.77
CA GLU A 36 -2.25 8.43 11.54
C GLU A 36 -3.00 9.15 12.68
N GLU A 37 -4.21 9.66 12.42
CA GLU A 37 -5.08 10.26 13.46
C GLU A 37 -5.35 9.30 14.63
N LYS A 38 -5.35 7.98 14.38
CA LYS A 38 -5.59 6.96 15.42
C LYS A 38 -4.35 6.64 16.24
N LEU A 39 -3.20 7.26 15.94
CA LEU A 39 -1.93 7.05 16.63
C LEU A 39 -1.59 8.18 17.62
N ALA A 40 -2.54 9.10 17.88
CA ALA A 40 -2.30 10.26 18.74
C ALA A 40 -2.10 9.91 20.23
N SER A 41 -2.81 8.89 20.75
CA SER A 41 -2.76 8.49 22.15
C SER A 41 -1.45 7.78 22.52
N GLU A 42 -1.06 7.79 23.80
CA GLU A 42 0.12 7.05 24.30
C GLU A 42 0.00 5.53 24.11
N THR A 43 -1.23 5.02 24.11
CA THR A 43 -1.55 3.61 23.86
C THR A 43 -2.45 3.52 22.63
N ILE A 44 -2.04 2.71 21.65
CA ILE A 44 -2.66 2.63 20.33
C ILE A 44 -3.01 1.20 19.96
N LYS A 45 -4.05 1.00 19.15
CA LYS A 45 -4.31 -0.32 18.58
C LYS A 45 -3.18 -0.70 17.63
N LEU A 46 -2.53 -1.83 17.87
CA LEU A 46 -1.41 -2.28 17.03
C LEU A 46 -1.88 -2.53 15.58
N LYS A 47 -3.12 -2.99 15.39
CA LYS A 47 -3.77 -3.09 14.07
C LYS A 47 -3.81 -1.74 13.34
N SER A 48 -4.10 -0.63 14.02
CA SER A 48 -4.10 0.71 13.41
C SER A 48 -2.69 1.15 12.98
N LEU A 49 -1.67 0.85 13.79
CA LEU A 49 -0.27 1.13 13.44
C LEU A 49 0.14 0.43 12.15
N PHE A 50 -0.18 -0.86 12.02
CA PHE A 50 0.13 -1.63 10.81
C PHE A 50 -0.62 -1.16 9.57
N TYR A 51 -1.85 -0.65 9.73
CA TYR A 51 -2.53 -0.01 8.60
C TYR A 51 -1.85 1.29 8.19
N ALA A 52 -1.45 2.14 9.15
CA ALA A 52 -0.71 3.37 8.85
C ALA A 52 0.64 3.07 8.17
N LEU A 53 1.38 2.07 8.65
CA LEU A 53 2.62 1.60 8.01
C LEU A 53 2.35 1.11 6.59
N ARG A 54 1.35 0.25 6.40
CA ARG A 54 1.05 -0.32 5.09
C ARG A 54 0.69 0.75 4.07
N THR A 55 -0.13 1.74 4.45
CA THR A 55 -0.57 2.78 3.52
C THR A 55 0.52 3.83 3.25
N SER A 56 1.32 4.19 4.27
CA SER A 56 2.42 5.14 4.10
C SER A 56 3.55 4.55 3.25
N LEU A 57 3.92 3.28 3.49
CA LEU A 57 4.91 2.56 2.69
C LEU A 57 4.41 2.27 1.27
N ALA A 58 3.12 1.97 1.10
CA ALA A 58 2.52 1.84 -0.23
C ALA A 58 2.64 3.15 -1.04
N GLY A 59 2.39 4.30 -0.40
CA GLY A 59 2.63 5.60 -1.01
C GLY A 59 4.11 5.79 -1.37
N LYS A 60 5.03 5.47 -0.45
CA LYS A 60 6.48 5.57 -0.68
C LYS A 60 6.95 4.69 -1.84
N TRP A 61 6.43 3.47 -1.94
CA TRP A 61 6.68 2.56 -3.05
C TRP A 61 6.25 3.17 -4.39
N ILE A 62 5.04 3.73 -4.46
CA ILE A 62 4.55 4.39 -5.68
C ILE A 62 5.43 5.57 -6.04
N LEU A 63 5.89 6.33 -5.05
CA LEU A 63 6.78 7.47 -5.27
C LEU A 63 8.12 7.04 -5.89
N GLU A 64 8.73 5.97 -5.37
CA GLU A 64 10.05 5.50 -5.81
C GLU A 64 10.01 4.66 -7.08
N HIS A 65 9.04 3.74 -7.19
CA HIS A 65 9.00 2.74 -8.26
C HIS A 65 7.97 3.06 -9.35
N LYS A 66 6.98 3.92 -9.09
CA LYS A 66 5.88 4.22 -10.02
C LYS A 66 5.14 2.96 -10.48
N THR A 67 5.07 1.95 -9.61
CA THR A 67 4.33 0.70 -9.81
C THR A 67 3.38 0.44 -8.65
N MET A 68 2.51 -0.55 -8.81
CA MET A 68 1.67 -1.03 -7.73
C MET A 68 2.53 -1.55 -6.57
N PRO A 69 2.23 -1.17 -5.32
CA PRO A 69 2.93 -1.70 -4.16
C PRO A 69 2.66 -3.20 -4.00
N PRO A 70 3.62 -3.96 -3.46
CA PRO A 70 3.45 -5.39 -3.25
C PRO A 70 2.37 -5.67 -2.20
N VAL A 71 1.66 -6.80 -2.38
CA VAL A 71 0.65 -7.26 -1.42
C VAL A 71 1.34 -7.70 -0.12
N VAL A 72 2.50 -8.33 -0.24
CA VAL A 72 3.30 -8.81 0.90
C VAL A 72 3.93 -7.59 1.58
N PHE A 73 3.58 -7.37 2.85
CA PHE A 73 4.03 -6.19 3.58
C PHE A 73 5.55 -6.15 3.79
N SER A 74 6.18 -7.30 4.04
CA SER A 74 7.62 -7.38 4.29
C SER A 74 8.46 -6.98 3.09
N GLU A 75 7.93 -7.08 1.86
CA GLU A 75 8.62 -6.61 0.66
C GLU A 75 8.81 -5.07 0.68
N MET A 76 7.90 -4.32 1.31
CA MET A 76 8.04 -2.87 1.43
C MET A 76 9.07 -2.44 2.50
N LEU A 77 9.57 -3.36 3.33
CA LEU A 77 10.60 -3.04 4.31
C LEU A 77 11.97 -2.77 3.67
N SER A 78 12.15 -3.09 2.38
CA SER A 78 13.34 -2.64 1.64
C SER A 78 13.42 -1.13 1.46
N LEU A 79 12.31 -0.41 1.72
CA LEU A 79 12.22 1.05 1.59
C LEU A 79 12.59 1.80 2.88
N VAL A 80 12.85 1.09 3.98
CA VAL A 80 13.14 1.69 5.28
C VAL A 80 14.56 1.39 5.71
N SER A 81 15.12 2.23 6.56
CA SER A 81 16.43 1.96 7.17
C SER A 81 16.36 0.73 8.08
N ASP A 82 17.48 0.03 8.23
CA ASP A 82 17.55 -1.23 9.01
C ASP A 82 17.03 -1.05 10.44
N ASP A 83 17.34 0.08 11.05
CA ASP A 83 16.93 0.42 12.41
C ASP A 83 15.42 0.65 12.56
N ILE A 84 14.71 1.03 11.50
CA ILE A 84 13.24 1.11 11.48
C ILE A 84 12.63 -0.23 11.09
N ALA A 85 13.27 -0.95 10.16
CA ALA A 85 12.85 -2.29 9.76
C ALA A 85 12.80 -3.23 10.96
N ASP A 86 13.81 -3.19 11.82
CA ASP A 86 13.90 -4.06 12.99
C ASP A 86 12.82 -3.77 14.04
N GLU A 87 12.50 -2.50 14.26
CA GLU A 87 11.36 -2.10 15.10
C GLU A 87 10.04 -2.64 14.54
N ILE A 88 9.82 -2.52 13.23
CA ILE A 88 8.62 -3.03 12.57
C ILE A 88 8.54 -4.56 12.66
N LYS A 89 9.67 -5.27 12.50
CA LYS A 89 9.73 -6.74 12.65
C LYS A 89 9.38 -7.15 14.08
N ASN A 90 9.93 -6.48 15.09
CA ASN A 90 9.59 -6.72 16.50
C ASN A 90 8.08 -6.53 16.76
N LEU A 91 7.50 -5.43 16.27
CA LEU A 91 6.07 -5.17 16.34
C LEU A 91 5.24 -6.22 15.58
N THR A 92 5.78 -6.81 14.52
CA THR A 92 5.10 -7.86 13.74
C THR A 92 5.02 -9.15 14.53
N VAL A 93 6.09 -9.52 15.24
CA VAL A 93 6.10 -10.67 16.16
C VAL A 93 5.05 -10.47 17.24
N ILE A 94 5.06 -9.31 17.92
CA ILE A 94 4.06 -8.97 18.95
C ILE A 94 2.65 -9.06 18.37
N LYS A 95 2.41 -8.49 17.17
CA LYS A 95 1.11 -8.56 16.51
C LYS A 95 0.65 -9.98 16.22
N SER A 96 1.55 -10.89 15.86
CA SER A 96 1.21 -12.28 15.54
C SER A 96 0.77 -13.09 16.77
N MET A 97 1.21 -12.67 17.96
CA MET A 97 0.90 -13.32 19.24
C MET A 97 -0.39 -12.79 19.89
N ASN A 98 -1.01 -11.77 19.32
CA ASN A 98 -2.14 -11.06 19.92
C ASN A 98 -3.30 -10.92 18.93
N ASP A 99 -4.51 -10.71 19.46
CA ASP A 99 -5.71 -10.52 18.65
C ASP A 99 -5.83 -9.08 18.07
N GLU A 100 -6.91 -8.83 17.33
CA GLU A 100 -7.14 -7.55 16.67
C GLU A 100 -7.44 -6.37 17.60
N SER A 101 -7.86 -6.64 18.83
CA SER A 101 -8.19 -5.65 19.84
C SER A 101 -6.96 -5.17 20.62
N TYR A 102 -5.83 -5.87 20.48
CA TYR A 102 -4.59 -5.58 21.19
C TYR A 102 -4.13 -4.12 21.02
N VAL A 103 -3.78 -3.55 22.16
CA VAL A 103 -3.23 -2.20 22.30
C VAL A 103 -1.78 -2.27 22.75
N HIS A 104 -0.97 -1.35 22.26
CA HIS A 104 0.45 -1.29 22.51
C HIS A 104 0.85 0.15 22.83
N THR A 105 1.85 0.32 23.70
CA THR A 105 2.48 1.62 23.91
C THR A 105 3.06 2.11 22.59
N ARG A 106 2.82 3.37 22.26
CA ARG A 106 3.24 3.93 20.99
C ARG A 106 4.76 3.89 20.83
N ASN A 107 5.23 3.36 19.69
CA ASN A 107 6.64 3.41 19.33
C ASN A 107 6.92 4.72 18.61
N GLU A 108 7.48 5.70 19.33
CA GLU A 108 7.72 7.06 18.81
C GLU A 108 8.56 7.08 17.54
N LYS A 109 9.54 6.18 17.45
CA LYS A 109 10.44 6.09 16.31
C LYS A 109 9.68 5.69 15.05
N VAL A 110 8.81 4.69 15.16
CA VAL A 110 7.97 4.20 14.06
C VAL A 110 6.89 5.22 13.70
N ILE A 111 6.28 5.89 14.68
CA ILE A 111 5.25 6.92 14.42
C ILE A 111 5.85 8.12 13.69
N ARG A 112 7.01 8.60 14.14
CA ARG A 112 7.71 9.70 13.46
C ARG A 112 8.01 9.34 12.00
N PHE A 113 8.51 8.12 11.77
CA PHE A 113 8.75 7.61 10.42
C PHE A 113 7.48 7.63 9.55
N ILE A 114 6.34 7.20 10.09
CA ILE A 114 5.04 7.23 9.39
C ILE A 114 4.69 8.66 9.00
N SER A 115 4.72 9.61 9.95
CA SER A 115 4.36 11.01 9.71
C SER A 115 5.28 11.70 8.70
N GLU A 116 6.58 11.44 8.76
CA GLU A 116 7.55 11.94 7.78
C GLU A 116 7.31 11.35 6.39
N THR A 117 7.00 10.06 6.31
CA THR A 117 6.67 9.39 5.05
C THR A 117 5.38 9.93 4.44
N ILE A 118 4.34 10.16 5.24
CA ILE A 118 3.07 10.75 4.78
C ILE A 118 3.29 12.16 4.24
N THR A 119 4.06 12.98 4.97
CA THR A 119 4.44 14.33 4.55
C THR A 119 5.17 14.31 3.21
N THR A 120 6.19 13.45 3.09
CA THR A 120 6.97 13.29 1.86
C THR A 120 6.07 12.88 0.68
N ASN A 121 5.26 11.84 0.87
CA ASN A 121 4.31 11.37 -0.13
C ASN A 121 3.36 12.49 -0.59
N ASN A 122 2.86 13.30 0.34
CA ASN A 122 1.96 14.41 0.02
C ASN A 122 2.66 15.51 -0.79
N ASN A 123 3.89 15.86 -0.40
CA ASN A 123 4.67 16.91 -1.07
C ASN A 123 4.96 16.55 -2.53
N TYR A 124 5.23 15.27 -2.81
CA TYR A 124 5.57 14.81 -4.15
C TYR A 124 4.40 14.16 -4.91
N ALA A 125 3.21 14.03 -4.32
CA ALA A 125 2.06 13.35 -4.95
C ALA A 125 1.72 13.91 -6.35
N LYS A 126 1.74 15.24 -6.49
CA LYS A 126 1.43 15.93 -7.76
C LYS A 126 2.52 15.79 -8.83
N SER A 127 3.71 15.30 -8.46
CA SER A 127 4.80 15.03 -9.41
C SER A 127 4.63 13.69 -10.14
N LEU A 128 3.73 12.83 -9.66
CA LEU A 128 3.47 11.53 -10.24
C LEU A 128 2.69 11.64 -11.56
N PRO A 129 2.97 10.76 -12.54
CA PRO A 129 2.24 10.76 -13.79
C PRO A 129 0.78 10.30 -13.57
N SER A 130 -0.12 10.84 -14.37
CA SER A 130 -1.47 10.31 -14.52
C SER A 130 -1.45 9.02 -15.32
N GLY A 131 -2.30 8.07 -14.92
CA GLY A 131 -2.64 6.94 -15.77
C GLY A 131 -3.60 7.37 -16.88
N LYS A 132 -3.65 6.58 -17.94
CA LYS A 132 -4.61 6.71 -19.04
C LYS A 132 -5.34 5.38 -19.20
N PRO A 133 -6.34 5.09 -18.35
CA PRO A 133 -7.07 3.83 -18.43
C PRO A 133 -7.79 3.73 -19.78
N ASP A 134 -7.62 2.59 -20.44
CA ASP A 134 -8.28 2.26 -21.70
C ASP A 134 -9.58 1.51 -21.38
N HIS A 135 -10.67 2.25 -21.24
CA HIS A 135 -11.98 1.71 -20.88
C HIS A 135 -12.52 0.73 -21.94
N GLU A 136 -12.29 1.01 -23.22
CA GLU A 136 -12.72 0.11 -24.31
C GLU A 136 -12.00 -1.23 -24.23
N ARG A 137 -10.69 -1.21 -23.94
CA ARG A 137 -9.92 -2.44 -23.76
C ARG A 137 -10.36 -3.24 -22.54
N ILE A 138 -10.66 -2.57 -21.42
CA ILE A 138 -11.20 -3.22 -20.22
C ILE A 138 -12.53 -3.91 -20.55
N ASP A 139 -13.47 -3.20 -21.17
CA ASP A 139 -14.80 -3.70 -21.48
C ASP A 139 -14.75 -4.86 -22.48
N ALA A 140 -13.94 -4.74 -23.53
CA ALA A 140 -13.74 -5.80 -24.51
C ALA A 140 -13.17 -7.08 -23.85
N PHE A 141 -12.17 -6.94 -22.97
CA PHE A 141 -11.60 -8.06 -22.23
C PHE A 141 -12.61 -8.72 -21.30
N LEU A 142 -13.38 -7.93 -20.53
CA LEU A 142 -14.41 -8.45 -19.62
C LEU A 142 -15.49 -9.18 -20.39
N PHE A 143 -16.02 -8.59 -21.47
CA PHE A 143 -17.03 -9.20 -22.33
C PHE A 143 -16.56 -10.53 -22.90
N LYS A 144 -15.35 -10.58 -23.46
CA LYS A 144 -14.75 -11.82 -23.97
C LYS A 144 -14.63 -12.88 -22.88
N SER A 145 -14.13 -12.50 -21.71
CA SER A 145 -13.86 -13.41 -20.59
C SER A 145 -15.12 -14.08 -20.03
N ILE A 146 -16.28 -13.40 -20.07
CA ILE A 146 -17.56 -13.92 -19.57
C ILE A 146 -18.41 -14.64 -20.63
N THR A 147 -18.19 -14.36 -21.92
CA THR A 147 -19.02 -14.91 -23.02
C THR A 147 -18.41 -16.14 -23.69
N GLU A 148 -17.09 -16.19 -23.83
CA GLU A 148 -16.42 -17.41 -24.30
C GLU A 148 -16.53 -18.44 -23.16
N LYS A 149 -17.19 -19.59 -23.38
CA LYS A 149 -17.34 -20.68 -22.39
C LYS A 149 -16.32 -21.78 -22.59
#